data_AF-A0A0M6XK39-F1
#
_entry.id   AF-A0A0M6XK39-F1
#
_cell.length_a   1.000
_cell.length_b   1.000
_cell.length_c   1.000
_cell.angle_alpha   90.00
_cell.angle_beta   90.00
_cell.angle_gamma   90.00
#
_symmetry.space_group_name_H-M   'P 1'
#
loop_
_entity.id
_entity.type
_entity.pdbx_description
1 polymer ?
#
loop_
_entity_poly.entity_id
_entity_poly.type
_entity_poly.pdbx_seq_one_letter_code
_entity_poly.pdbx_strand_id
1 'polypeptide(L)'
;MTRCGEAVRGVVIGGTGVFGSRLVAGLRRMPGVRVLVAWRFPGGDVVPDRTARDMAQRLSAARPGIVIVAAEPFQAYGDDPYTLVRAAIACRP
;
A
#
# COMPACT_ATOMS: atom_id res chain seq x y z
N MET A 1 -19.20 2.77 7.07
CA MET A 1 -19.45 4.21 6.86
C MET A 1 -18.21 4.98 7.29
N THR A 2 -17.30 5.31 6.37
CA THR A 2 -16.19 6.23 6.68
C THR A 2 -16.81 7.61 6.88
N ARG A 3 -16.69 8.17 8.09
CA ARG A 3 -17.26 9.48 8.41
C ARG A 3 -16.59 10.55 7.56
N CYS A 4 -17.40 11.45 7.00
CA CYS A 4 -16.92 12.66 6.34
C CYS A 4 -16.08 13.45 7.36
N GLY A 5 -14.75 13.52 7.16
CA GLY A 5 -13.81 14.24 8.02
C GLY A 5 -12.66 13.43 8.63
N GLU A 6 -12.67 12.10 8.58
CA GLU A 6 -11.55 11.29 9.08
C GLU A 6 -10.45 11.13 8.00
N ALA A 7 -9.20 11.33 8.40
CA ALA A 7 -8.07 11.20 7.47
C ALA A 7 -7.93 9.75 6.99
N VAL A 8 -8.07 9.53 5.68
CA VAL A 8 -7.91 8.23 5.04
C VAL A 8 -6.43 7.88 4.95
N ARG A 9 -6.05 6.76 5.58
CA ARG A 9 -4.71 6.17 5.45
C ARG A 9 -4.68 5.19 4.29
N GLY A 10 -3.94 5.54 3.24
CA GLY A 10 -3.70 4.70 2.07
C GLY A 10 -2.28 4.13 2.06
N VAL A 11 -2.14 2.85 1.72
CA VAL A 11 -0.84 2.23 1.40
C VAL A 11 -0.77 2.01 -0.11
N VAL A 12 0.30 2.47 -0.75
CA VAL A 12 0.55 2.29 -2.19
C VAL A 12 1.73 1.34 -2.38
N ILE A 13 1.46 0.18 -2.98
CA ILE A 13 2.48 -0.78 -3.42
C ILE A 13 2.96 -0.41 -4.81
N GLY A 14 4.26 -0.27 -5.02
CA GLY A 14 4.81 0.19 -6.30
C GLY A 14 4.74 1.70 -6.50
N GLY A 15 4.58 2.48 -5.43
CA GLY A 15 4.39 3.94 -5.48
C GLY A 15 5.58 4.77 -5.97
N THR A 16 6.67 4.15 -6.40
CA THR A 16 7.86 4.84 -6.97
C THR A 16 8.08 4.52 -8.45
N GLY A 17 7.26 3.63 -9.06
CA GLY A 17 7.26 3.40 -10.50
C GLY A 17 6.74 4.62 -11.27
N VAL A 18 6.78 4.58 -12.61
CA VAL A 18 6.33 5.70 -13.46
C VAL A 18 4.88 6.10 -13.16
N PHE A 19 3.99 5.12 -13.04
CA PHE A 19 2.60 5.34 -12.67
C PHE A 19 2.45 5.62 -11.16
N GLY A 20 3.03 4.76 -10.31
CA GLY A 20 2.89 4.86 -8.86
C GLY A 20 3.38 6.19 -8.27
N SER A 21 4.47 6.75 -8.79
CA SER A 21 5.02 8.03 -8.31
C SER A 21 4.07 9.20 -8.57
N ARG A 22 3.41 9.22 -9.73
CA ARG A 22 2.39 10.23 -10.08
C ARG A 22 1.14 10.07 -9.22
N LEU A 23 0.72 8.82 -8.98
CA LEU A 23 -0.40 8.52 -8.08
C LEU A 23 -0.11 9.03 -6.66
N VAL A 24 1.05 8.69 -6.09
CA VAL A 24 1.47 9.15 -4.76
C VAL A 24 1.51 10.68 -4.69
N ALA A 25 2.07 11.35 -5.70
CA ALA A 25 2.12 12.80 -5.76
C ALA A 25 0.74 13.45 -5.77
N GLY A 26 -0.22 12.87 -6.51
CA GLY A 26 -1.61 13.33 -6.53
C GLY A 26 -2.30 13.13 -5.18
N LEU A 27 -2.21 11.93 -4.61
CA LEU A 27 -2.84 11.58 -3.33
C LEU A 27 -2.30 12.42 -2.17
N ARG A 28 -1.00 12.74 -2.13
CA ARG A 28 -0.40 13.59 -1.09
C ARG A 28 -0.90 15.04 -1.12
N ARG A 29 -1.44 15.51 -2.24
CA ARG A 29 -2.04 16.85 -2.36
C ARG A 29 -3.49 16.87 -1.87
N MET A 30 -4.11 15.72 -1.63
CA MET A 30 -5.49 15.65 -1.18
C MET A 30 -5.56 15.88 0.34
N PRO A 31 -6.36 16.85 0.82
CA PRO A 31 -6.56 17.04 2.24
C PRO A 31 -7.20 15.79 2.85
N GLY A 32 -6.73 15.40 4.04
CA GLY A 32 -7.23 14.21 4.72
C GLY A 32 -6.75 12.89 4.11
N VAL A 33 -5.77 12.87 3.20
CA VAL A 33 -5.17 11.62 2.71
C VAL A 33 -3.74 11.50 3.21
N ARG A 34 -3.44 10.41 3.92
CA ARG A 34 -2.07 10.04 4.29
C ARG A 34 -1.63 8.84 3.46
N VAL A 35 -0.53 9.00 2.74
CA VAL A 35 0.01 7.97 1.85
C VAL A 35 1.27 7.36 2.43
N LEU A 36 1.27 6.03 2.55
CA LEU A 36 2.45 5.23 2.87
C LEU A 36 2.90 4.51 1.60
N VAL A 37 4.18 4.62 1.25
CA VAL A 37 4.71 4.07 -0.01
C VAL A 37 5.58 2.87 0.28
N ALA A 38 5.19 1.71 -0.27
CA ALA A 38 5.97 0.47 -0.19
C ALA A 38 6.93 0.34 -1.37
N TRP A 39 8.22 0.15 -1.05
CA TRP A 39 9.30 0.13 -2.03
C TRP A 39 10.47 -0.79 -1.66
N ARG A 40 11.27 -1.15 -2.69
CA ARG A 40 12.43 -2.05 -2.66
C ARG A 40 13.74 -1.39 -2.20
N PHE A 41 13.81 -0.07 -2.04
CA PHE A 41 15.03 0.65 -1.65
C PHE A 41 14.85 1.49 -0.37
N PRO A 42 15.92 1.70 0.41
CA PRO A 42 15.89 2.56 1.60
C PRO A 42 15.46 3.99 1.24
N GLY A 43 14.47 4.52 1.97
CA GLY A 43 13.93 5.88 1.79
C GLY A 43 12.40 6.01 1.66
N GLY A 44 11.64 4.90 1.70
CA GLY A 44 10.17 4.91 1.74
C GLY A 44 9.60 4.92 3.16
N ASP A 45 8.44 5.58 3.35
CA ASP A 45 7.78 5.74 4.66
C ASP A 45 7.26 4.42 5.28
N VAL A 46 7.09 3.35 4.49
CA VAL A 46 6.72 2.00 4.96
C VAL A 46 7.31 0.97 4.03
N VAL A 47 8.30 0.17 4.47
CA VAL A 47 8.78 -0.96 3.67
C VAL A 47 7.91 -2.17 3.96
N PRO A 48 7.11 -2.60 2.98
CA PRO A 48 7.26 -3.99 2.60
C PRO A 48 7.64 -4.12 1.12
N ASP A 49 8.71 -4.88 0.90
CA ASP A 49 8.99 -5.48 -0.40
C ASP A 49 7.84 -6.43 -0.77
N ARG A 50 7.38 -6.45 -2.03
CA ARG A 50 6.34 -7.38 -2.52
C ARG A 50 6.71 -8.86 -2.29
N THR A 51 8.01 -9.14 -2.13
CA THR A 51 8.54 -10.46 -1.75
C THR A 51 8.99 -10.56 -0.29
N ALA A 52 8.78 -9.52 0.52
CA ALA A 52 9.06 -9.58 1.95
C ALA A 52 8.16 -10.64 2.60
N ARG A 53 8.79 -11.59 3.29
CA ARG A 53 8.08 -12.64 4.04
C ARG A 53 7.16 -12.07 5.11
N ASP A 54 7.46 -10.88 5.63
CA ASP A 54 6.69 -10.18 6.66
C ASP A 54 5.74 -9.10 6.10
N MET A 55 5.54 -9.03 4.77
CA MET A 55 4.63 -8.09 4.10
C MET A 55 3.26 -8.01 4.76
N ALA A 56 2.61 -9.16 5.00
CA ALA A 56 1.27 -9.22 5.58
C ALA A 56 1.22 -8.66 7.01
N GLN A 57 2.23 -8.95 7.82
CA GLN A 57 2.34 -8.45 9.19
C GLN A 57 2.54 -6.93 9.19
N ARG A 58 3.41 -6.40 8.34
CA ARG A 58 3.66 -4.96 8.23
C ARG A 58 2.46 -4.19 7.68
N LEU A 59 1.77 -4.76 6.70
CA LEU A 59 0.53 -4.20 6.17
C LEU A 59 -0.53 -4.13 7.28
N SER A 60 -0.67 -5.18 8.07
CA SER A 60 -1.59 -5.22 9.23
C SER A 60 -1.24 -4.18 10.28
N ALA A 61 0.06 -4.03 10.60
CA ALA A 61 0.53 -3.02 11.55
C ALA A 61 0.27 -1.58 11.07
N ALA A 62 0.31 -1.33 9.76
CA ALA A 62 0.03 -0.03 9.17
C ALA A 62 -1.46 0.38 9.25
N ARG A 63 -2.37 -0.58 9.51
CA ARG A 63 -3.84 -0.39 9.59
C ARG A 63 -4.38 0.51 8.46
N PRO A 64 -4.16 0.14 7.19
CA PRO A 64 -4.63 0.94 6.06
C PRO A 64 -6.15 0.92 5.98
N GLY A 65 -6.75 2.08 5.68
CA GLY A 65 -8.14 2.14 5.23
C GLY A 65 -8.28 1.77 3.76
N ILE A 66 -7.22 1.97 2.95
CA ILE A 66 -7.17 1.65 1.53
C ILE A 66 -5.78 1.07 1.19
N VAL A 67 -5.74 0.03 0.38
CA VAL A 67 -4.52 -0.49 -0.24
C VAL A 67 -4.63 -0.34 -1.75
N ILE A 68 -3.63 0.28 -2.38
CA ILE A 68 -3.55 0.50 -3.82
C ILE A 68 -2.34 -0.24 -4.37
N VAL A 69 -2.57 -1.15 -5.32
CA VAL A 69 -1.51 -1.86 -6.01
C VAL A 69 -1.24 -1.15 -7.34
N ALA A 70 -0.10 -0.47 -7.42
CA ALA A 70 0.37 0.28 -8.59
C ALA A 70 1.69 -0.31 -9.13
N ALA A 71 2.00 -1.56 -8.76
CA ALA A 71 3.11 -2.33 -9.27
C ALA A 71 2.65 -3.27 -10.40
N GLU A 72 3.63 -3.94 -11.04
CA GLU A 72 3.46 -5.09 -11.94
C GLU A 72 2.32 -6.03 -11.49
N PRO A 73 1.67 -6.76 -12.42
CA PRO A 73 0.51 -7.61 -12.13
C PRO A 73 0.77 -8.51 -10.92
N PHE A 74 -0.21 -8.58 -10.01
CA PHE A 74 -0.10 -9.38 -8.78
C PHE A 74 0.14 -10.86 -9.07
N GLN A 75 -0.24 -11.34 -10.26
CA GLN A 75 0.01 -12.68 -10.77
C GLN A 75 1.51 -13.02 -10.85
N ALA A 76 2.39 -12.02 -10.90
CA ALA A 76 3.84 -12.19 -10.89
C ALA A 76 4.43 -12.18 -9.46
N TYR A 77 3.62 -12.24 -8.41
CA TYR A 77 4.07 -12.15 -7.02
C TYR A 77 4.41 -13.54 -6.45
N GLY A 78 5.60 -14.03 -6.81
CA GLY A 78 6.18 -15.25 -6.24
C GLY A 78 5.24 -16.46 -6.30
N ASP A 79 5.40 -17.37 -5.33
CA ASP A 79 4.65 -18.62 -5.26
C ASP A 79 3.21 -18.44 -4.76
N ASP A 80 2.90 -17.30 -4.13
CA ASP A 80 1.57 -16.98 -3.62
C ASP A 80 1.12 -15.57 -4.05
N PRO A 81 0.58 -15.43 -5.27
CA PRO A 81 0.28 -14.13 -5.85
C PRO A 81 -0.84 -13.36 -5.13
N TYR A 82 -1.63 -14.05 -4.30
CA TYR A 82 -2.77 -13.48 -3.60
C TYR A 82 -2.49 -13.13 -2.13
N THR A 83 -1.28 -13.39 -1.61
CA THR A 83 -0.94 -13.10 -0.20
C THR A 83 -1.20 -11.63 0.16
N LEU A 84 -0.81 -10.70 -0.71
CA LEU A 84 -1.01 -9.27 -0.50
C LEU A 84 -2.50 -8.92 -0.42
N VAL A 85 -3.30 -9.45 -1.35
CA VAL A 85 -4.74 -9.19 -1.42
C VAL A 85 -5.44 -9.74 -0.19
N ARG A 86 -5.11 -10.97 0.22
CA ARG A 86 -5.66 -11.58 1.45
C ARG A 86 -5.29 -10.78 2.69
N ALA A 87 -4.02 -10.35 2.81
CA ALA A 87 -3.58 -9.51 3.92
C ALA A 87 -4.35 -8.18 3.96
N ALA A 88 -4.54 -7.52 2.82
CA ALA A 88 -5.30 -6.28 2.72
C ALA A 88 -6.77 -6.45 3.14
N ILE A 89 -7.41 -7.55 2.74
CA ILE A 89 -8.79 -7.87 3.14
C ILE A 89 -8.87 -8.15 4.64
N ALA A 90 -7.90 -8.88 5.19
CA ALA A 90 -7.83 -9.19 6.62
C ALA A 90 -7.56 -7.96 7.51
N CYS A 91 -7.06 -6.86 6.94
CA CYS A 91 -6.87 -5.59 7.65
C CYS A 91 -8.16 -4.80 7.88
N ARG A 92 -9.30 -5.22 7.29
CA ARG A 92 -10.57 -4.52 7.46
C ARG A 92 -11.05 -4.64 8.92
N PRO A 93 -11.43 -3.52 9.56
CA PRO A 93 -12.02 -3.54 10.90
C PRO A 93 -13.40 -4.22 10.93
#